data_AF-A0A060BN48-F1
#
_entry.id   AF-A0A060BN48-F1
#
_cell.length_a   1.000
_cell.length_b   1.000
_cell.length_c   1.000
_cell.angle_alpha   90.00
_cell.angle_beta   90.00
_cell.angle_gamma   90.00
#
_symmetry.space_group_name_H-M   'P 1'
#
loop_
_entity.id
_entity.type
_entity.pdbx_description
1 polymer ?
#
loop_
_entity_poly.entity_id
_entity_poly.type
_entity_poly.pdbx_seq_one_letter_code
_entity_poly.pdbx_strand_id
1 'polypeptide(L)'
;MTLLLLFGAKALGLAFTLPRARRFGGVLRLLASTAIEIAASILLSPILLYYHTKFVLLTLLGLRVSWKTQNRSDSRIPLGQALREYGILPALAGLVLAVTLHETPILALWLSPILAGWLLAVPLVMLTSSERAGAWLRRHGLLLVPEEPILRRAADLDRVPRR
;
A
#
# COMPACT_ATOMS: atom_id res chain seq x y z
N MET A 1 -6.02 20.63 -12.74
CA MET A 1 -4.81 19.99 -13.30
C MET A 1 -4.18 18.97 -12.36
N THR A 2 -4.05 19.24 -11.06
CA THR A 2 -3.38 18.36 -10.07
C THR A 2 -4.00 16.97 -9.95
N LEU A 3 -5.33 16.87 -9.86
CA LEU A 3 -6.04 15.59 -9.84
C LEU A 3 -5.83 14.79 -11.13
N LEU A 4 -5.70 15.47 -12.27
CA LEU A 4 -5.51 14.85 -13.56
C LEU A 4 -4.10 14.27 -13.70
N LEU A 5 -3.08 14.92 -13.12
CA LEU A 5 -1.73 14.36 -13.06
C LEU A 5 -1.62 13.18 -12.07
N LEU A 6 -2.26 13.29 -10.90
CA LEU A 6 -2.25 12.25 -9.87
C LEU A 6 -3.03 10.99 -10.27
N PHE A 7 -4.26 11.17 -10.75
CA PHE A 7 -5.14 10.07 -11.09
C PHE A 7 -5.08 9.69 -12.57
N GLY A 8 -4.56 10.55 -13.45
CA GLY A 8 -4.49 10.30 -14.88
C GLY A 8 -3.61 9.12 -15.23
N ALA A 9 -2.46 8.94 -14.57
CA ALA A 9 -1.61 7.77 -14.79
C ALA A 9 -2.34 6.46 -14.44
N LYS A 10 -3.10 6.44 -13.33
CA LYS A 10 -3.92 5.27 -12.95
C LYS A 10 -5.13 5.08 -13.86
N ALA A 11 -5.79 6.17 -14.27
CA ALA A 11 -6.93 6.13 -15.17
C ALA A 11 -6.53 5.62 -16.57
N LEU A 12 -5.38 6.06 -17.08
CA LEU A 12 -4.80 5.56 -18.33
C LEU A 12 -4.43 4.08 -18.19
N GLY A 13 -3.74 3.70 -17.11
CA GLY A 13 -3.41 2.30 -16.83
C GLY A 13 -4.65 1.40 -16.80
N LEU A 14 -5.73 1.84 -16.15
CA LEU A 14 -7.01 1.13 -16.13
C LEU A 14 -7.65 1.09 -17.52
N ALA A 15 -7.68 2.19 -18.26
CA ALA A 15 -8.23 2.26 -19.61
C ALA A 15 -7.50 1.32 -20.59
N PHE A 16 -6.17 1.19 -20.48
CA PHE A 16 -5.37 0.29 -21.31
C PHE A 16 -5.51 -1.19 -20.93
N THR A 17 -5.83 -1.49 -19.67
CA THR A 17 -5.96 -2.85 -19.15
C THR A 17 -7.38 -3.38 -19.24
N LEU A 18 -8.41 -2.52 -19.26
CA LEU A 18 -9.82 -2.91 -19.33
C LEU A 18 -10.17 -3.80 -20.54
N PRO A 19 -9.70 -3.51 -21.78
CA PRO A 19 -9.91 -4.40 -22.93
C PRO A 19 -9.21 -5.75 -22.77
N ARG A 20 -8.19 -5.82 -21.92
CA ARG A 20 -7.42 -7.02 -21.60
C ARG A 20 -7.78 -7.61 -20.24
N ALA A 21 -8.88 -7.17 -19.62
CA ALA A 21 -9.24 -7.55 -18.24
C ALA A 21 -9.37 -9.06 -18.03
N ARG A 22 -9.69 -9.83 -19.09
CA ARG A 22 -9.68 -11.30 -19.05
C ARG A 22 -8.32 -11.88 -18.66
N ARG A 23 -7.21 -11.23 -19.04
CA ARG A 23 -5.84 -11.63 -18.65
C ARG A 23 -5.54 -11.40 -17.16
N PHE A 24 -6.36 -10.59 -16.49
CA PHE A 24 -6.27 -10.25 -15.07
C PHE A 24 -7.37 -10.97 -14.25
N GLY A 25 -8.03 -11.98 -14.83
CA GLY A 25 -9.11 -12.72 -14.17
C GLY A 25 -10.49 -12.06 -14.22
N GLY A 26 -10.67 -11.03 -15.05
CA GLY A 26 -11.95 -10.36 -15.32
C GLY A 26 -12.03 -8.90 -14.85
N VAL A 27 -13.05 -8.19 -15.32
CA VAL A 27 -13.23 -6.75 -15.04
C VAL A 27 -13.43 -6.47 -13.55
N LEU A 28 -14.25 -7.28 -12.85
CA LEU A 28 -14.50 -7.09 -11.42
C LEU A 28 -13.23 -7.27 -10.57
N ARG A 29 -12.40 -8.27 -10.89
CA ARG A 29 -11.13 -8.51 -10.17
C ARG A 29 -10.12 -7.40 -10.45
N LEU A 30 -10.07 -6.90 -11.68
CA LEU A 30 -9.25 -5.75 -12.04
C LEU A 30 -9.67 -4.50 -11.26
N LEU A 31 -10.97 -4.16 -11.26
CA LEU A 31 -11.48 -3.01 -10.51
C LEU A 31 -11.25 -3.12 -9.00
N ALA A 32 -11.51 -4.30 -8.41
CA ALA A 32 -11.25 -4.54 -6.98
C ALA A 32 -9.75 -4.42 -6.66
N SER A 33 -8.88 -4.94 -7.52
CA SER A 33 -7.43 -4.83 -7.38
C SER A 33 -6.98 -3.36 -7.43
N THR A 34 -7.46 -2.60 -8.42
CA THR A 34 -7.16 -1.17 -8.54
C THR A 34 -7.67 -0.38 -7.33
N ALA A 35 -8.87 -0.69 -6.81
CA ALA A 35 -9.41 -0.03 -5.63
C ALA A 35 -8.58 -0.30 -4.37
N ILE A 36 -8.20 -1.57 -4.13
CA ILE A 36 -7.33 -1.97 -3.02
C ILE A 36 -5.97 -1.26 -3.14
N GLU A 37 -5.40 -1.21 -4.34
CA GLU A 37 -4.13 -0.55 -4.59
C GLU A 37 -4.20 0.96 -4.33
N ILE A 38 -5.29 1.62 -4.75
CA ILE A 38 -5.51 3.05 -4.47
C ILE A 38 -5.63 3.29 -2.95
N ALA A 39 -6.45 2.50 -2.26
CA ALA A 39 -6.61 2.61 -0.82
C ALA A 39 -5.28 2.39 -0.07
N ALA A 40 -4.54 1.34 -0.44
CA ALA A 40 -3.21 1.08 0.11
C ALA A 40 -2.24 2.23 -0.18
N SER A 41 -2.26 2.78 -1.40
CA SER A 41 -1.42 3.92 -1.77
C SER A 41 -1.72 5.15 -0.92
N ILE A 42 -3.00 5.50 -0.74
CA ILE A 42 -3.44 6.63 0.08
C ILE A 42 -2.97 6.48 1.53
N LEU A 43 -3.09 5.28 2.11
CA LEU A 43 -2.72 5.04 3.51
C LEU A 43 -1.22 4.91 3.74
N LEU A 44 -0.49 4.29 2.81
CA LEU A 44 0.97 4.08 2.94
C LEU A 44 1.78 5.34 2.61
N SER A 45 1.30 6.19 1.70
CA SER A 45 2.00 7.43 1.31
C SER A 45 2.38 8.34 2.50
N PRO A 46 1.49 8.68 3.44
CA PRO A 46 1.83 9.53 4.59
C PRO A 46 2.81 8.85 5.56
N ILE A 47 2.80 7.51 5.65
CA ILE A 47 3.79 6.76 6.44
C ILE A 47 5.17 6.89 5.77
N LEU A 48 5.25 6.64 4.46
CA LEU A 48 6.48 6.77 3.69
C LEU A 48 7.04 8.20 3.73
N LEU A 49 6.17 9.21 3.64
CA LEU A 49 6.55 10.61 3.73
C LEU A 49 7.25 10.92 5.06
N TYR A 50 6.72 10.42 6.18
CA TYR A 50 7.39 10.59 7.48
C TYR A 50 8.82 10.04 7.48
N TYR A 51 9.04 8.83 6.96
CA TYR A 51 10.37 8.24 6.87
C TYR A 51 11.27 8.97 5.88
N HIS A 52 10.70 9.47 4.78
CA HIS A 52 11.43 10.28 3.80
C HIS A 52 11.91 11.59 4.42
N THR A 53 11.03 12.33 5.10
CA THR A 53 11.40 13.55 5.82
C THR A 53 12.43 13.27 6.91
N LYS A 54 12.24 12.20 7.70
CA LYS A 54 13.22 11.78 8.72
C LYS A 54 14.58 11.48 8.10
N PHE A 55 14.61 10.75 6.98
CA PHE A 55 15.85 10.43 6.27
C PHE A 55 16.59 11.69 5.81
N VAL A 56 15.88 12.63 5.18
CA VAL A 56 16.46 13.90 4.73
C VAL A 56 17.00 14.70 5.91
N LEU A 57 16.23 14.84 6.99
CA LEU A 57 16.66 15.57 8.18
C LEU A 57 17.90 14.95 8.84
N LEU A 58 17.93 13.63 9.01
CA LEU A 58 19.10 12.93 9.58
C LEU A 58 20.35 13.11 8.70
N THR A 59 20.17 13.08 7.37
CA THR A 59 21.26 13.29 6.42
C THR A 59 21.81 14.71 6.52
N LEU A 60 20.94 15.72 6.59
CA LEU A 60 21.36 17.12 6.75
C LEU A 60 22.08 17.37 8.08
N LEU A 61 21.70 16.64 9.14
CA LEU A 61 22.37 16.68 10.44
C LEU A 61 23.67 15.87 10.49
N GLY A 62 24.09 15.24 9.39
CA GLY A 62 25.30 14.41 9.33
C GLY A 62 25.21 13.10 10.12
N LEU A 63 24.00 12.71 10.54
CA LEU A 63 23.78 11.46 11.28
C LEU A 63 23.75 10.29 10.29
N ARG A 64 24.58 9.28 10.54
CA ARG A 64 24.63 8.09 9.68
C ARG A 64 23.33 7.31 9.78
N VAL A 65 22.60 7.23 8.67
CA VAL A 65 21.47 6.30 8.53
C VAL A 65 22.06 4.90 8.29
N SER A 66 22.03 4.06 9.33
CA SER A 66 22.43 2.66 9.20
C SER A 66 21.43 1.92 8.33
N TRP A 67 21.86 1.52 7.13
CA TRP A 67 21.09 0.59 6.30
C TRP A 67 21.08 -0.78 6.99
N LYS A 68 19.98 -1.13 7.66
CA LYS A 68 19.84 -2.46 8.27
C LYS A 68 19.76 -3.51 7.17
N THR A 69 20.47 -4.62 7.35
CA THR A 69 20.39 -5.77 6.45
C THR A 69 18.95 -6.21 6.31
N GLN A 70 18.41 -6.17 5.09
CA GLN A 70 17.07 -6.65 4.79
C GLN A 70 17.00 -8.13 5.14
N ASN A 71 16.22 -8.47 6.17
CA ASN A 71 16.07 -9.86 6.57
C ASN A 71 15.27 -10.58 5.49
N ARG A 72 15.95 -11.39 4.67
CA ARG A 72 15.35 -12.21 3.60
C ARG A 72 14.74 -13.52 4.14
N SER A 73 14.87 -13.79 5.44
CA SER A 73 14.18 -14.91 6.06
C SER A 73 12.70 -14.55 6.24
N ASP A 74 11.84 -15.45 5.79
CA ASP A 74 10.38 -15.50 5.86
C ASP A 74 9.82 -15.17 7.26
N SER A 75 9.90 -13.91 7.65
CA SER A 75 9.59 -13.46 9.00
C SER A 75 8.79 -12.17 8.92
N ARG A 76 7.47 -12.34 8.95
CA ARG A 76 6.51 -11.28 9.26
C ARG A 76 7.08 -10.38 10.36
N ILE A 77 6.97 -9.07 10.20
CA ILE A 77 7.43 -8.13 11.23
C ILE A 77 6.67 -8.41 12.53
N PRO A 78 7.34 -8.82 13.63
CA PRO A 78 6.67 -9.12 14.88
C PRO A 78 6.15 -7.82 15.50
N LEU A 79 5.03 -7.92 16.23
CA LEU A 79 4.31 -6.76 16.77
C LEU A 79 5.20 -5.83 17.60
N GLY A 80 6.09 -6.38 18.43
CA GLY A 80 7.02 -5.58 19.23
C GLY A 80 8.02 -4.78 18.39
N GLN A 81 8.48 -5.33 17.25
CA GLN A 81 9.33 -4.58 16.32
C GLN A 81 8.51 -3.51 15.58
N ALA A 82 7.29 -3.84 15.13
CA ALA A 82 6.40 -2.90 14.47
C ALA A 82 6.04 -1.71 15.38
N LEU A 83 5.71 -1.97 16.66
CA LEU A 83 5.42 -0.92 17.64
C LEU A 83 6.64 -0.05 17.94
N ARG A 84 7.82 -0.65 18.07
CA ARG A 84 9.06 0.12 18.34
C ARG A 84 9.42 1.03 17.18
N GLU A 85 9.19 0.62 15.94
CA GLU A 85 9.61 1.37 14.75
C GLU A 85 8.55 2.33 14.23
N TYR A 86 7.27 1.96 14.30
CA TYR A 86 6.14 2.71 13.73
C TYR A 86 5.17 3.25 14.79
N GLY A 87 5.31 2.88 16.07
CA GLY A 87 4.36 3.25 17.14
C GLY A 87 4.30 4.74 17.46
N ILE A 88 5.30 5.52 17.05
CA ILE A 88 5.25 6.98 17.16
C ILE A 88 4.15 7.59 16.28
N LEU A 89 3.82 6.96 15.14
CA LEU A 89 2.86 7.49 14.18
C LEU A 89 1.42 7.50 14.74
N PRO A 90 0.89 6.39 15.31
CA PRO A 90 -0.42 6.43 15.96
C PRO A 90 -0.51 7.43 17.11
N ALA A 91 0.56 7.59 17.90
CA ALA A 91 0.59 8.54 19.00
C ALA A 91 0.51 10.00 18.49
N LEU A 92 1.32 10.34 17.48
CA LEU A 92 1.27 11.66 16.83
C LEU A 92 -0.09 11.91 16.17
N ALA A 93 -0.65 10.90 15.50
CA ALA A 93 -1.96 11.01 14.88
C ALA A 93 -3.06 11.26 15.91
N GLY A 94 -3.04 10.56 17.05
CA GLY A 94 -3.97 10.78 18.16
C GLY A 94 -3.87 12.20 18.73
N LEU A 95 -2.65 12.71 18.90
CA LEU A 95 -2.42 14.08 19.37
C LEU A 95 -2.94 15.13 18.38
N VAL A 96 -2.57 15.02 17.10
CA VAL A 96 -3.03 15.95 16.05
C VAL A 96 -4.54 15.87 15.91
N LEU A 97 -5.13 14.68 15.96
CA LEU A 97 -6.57 14.51 15.90
C LEU A 97 -7.26 15.17 17.10
N ALA A 98 -6.76 15.01 18.32
CA ALA A 98 -7.33 15.64 19.51
C ALA A 98 -7.29 17.17 19.43
N VAL A 99 -6.15 17.74 19.04
CA VAL A 99 -5.99 19.20 18.89
C VAL A 99 -6.90 19.73 17.78
N THR A 100 -6.92 19.08 16.63
CA THR A 100 -7.73 19.55 15.49
C THR A 100 -9.22 19.40 15.73
N LEU A 101 -9.68 18.36 16.43
CA LEU A 101 -11.08 18.23 16.84
C LEU A 101 -11.49 19.28 17.87
N HIS A 102 -10.56 19.75 18.71
CA HIS A 102 -10.84 20.80 19.68
C HIS A 102 -10.91 22.19 19.03
N GLU A 103 -9.90 22.54 18.24
CA GLU A 103 -9.72 23.89 17.69
C GLU A 103 -10.51 24.13 16.40
N THR A 104 -10.49 23.18 15.47
CA THR A 104 -11.05 23.36 14.13
C THR A 104 -11.48 22.00 13.55
N PRO A 105 -12.68 21.50 13.89
CA PRO A 105 -13.11 20.15 13.52
C PRO A 105 -13.09 19.88 12.01
N ILE A 106 -13.33 20.90 11.19
CA ILE A 106 -13.25 20.79 9.73
C ILE A 106 -11.82 20.42 9.27
N LEU A 107 -10.78 20.92 9.93
CA LEU A 107 -9.39 20.59 9.63
C LEU A 107 -9.10 19.11 9.92
N ALA A 108 -9.70 18.54 10.97
CA ALA A 108 -9.58 17.11 11.27
C ALA A 108 -10.14 16.24 10.13
N LEU A 109 -11.25 16.65 9.51
CA LEU A 109 -11.81 15.96 8.34
C LEU A 109 -10.88 16.06 7.12
N TRP A 110 -10.27 17.22 6.88
CA TRP A 110 -9.31 17.40 5.78
C TRP A 110 -8.02 16.58 5.99
N LEU A 111 -7.58 16.42 7.23
CA LEU A 111 -6.40 15.61 7.58
C LEU A 111 -6.71 14.11 7.72
N SER A 112 -7.99 13.71 7.64
CA SER A 112 -8.42 12.34 7.87
C SER A 112 -7.64 11.27 7.08
N PRO A 113 -7.32 11.39 5.77
CA PRO A 113 -6.55 10.35 5.08
C PRO A 113 -5.11 10.21 5.61
N ILE A 114 -4.50 11.31 6.05
CA ILE A 114 -3.15 11.31 6.63
C ILE A 114 -3.19 10.69 8.02
N LEU A 115 -4.12 11.15 8.86
CA LEU A 115 -4.30 10.67 10.23
C LEU A 115 -4.71 9.19 10.24
N ALA A 116 -5.57 8.75 9.33
CA ALA A 116 -5.93 7.35 9.17
C ALA A 116 -4.71 6.49 8.80
N GLY A 117 -3.87 6.94 7.86
CA GLY A 117 -2.63 6.25 7.52
C GLY A 117 -1.68 6.11 8.71
N TRP A 118 -1.52 7.18 9.51
CA TRP A 118 -0.66 7.16 10.70
C TRP A 118 -1.24 6.34 11.85
N LEU A 119 -2.55 6.41 12.13
CA LEU A 119 -3.23 5.58 13.13
C LEU A 119 -3.12 4.09 12.78
N LEU A 120 -3.27 3.75 11.50
CA LEU A 120 -3.19 2.38 11.01
C LEU A 120 -1.77 1.94 10.64
N ALA A 121 -0.73 2.74 10.95
CA ALA A 121 0.61 2.45 10.47
C ALA A 121 1.13 1.07 10.91
N VAL A 122 0.95 0.74 12.19
CA VAL A 122 1.38 -0.55 12.76
C VAL A 122 0.67 -1.73 12.06
N PRO A 123 -0.67 -1.82 12.02
CA PRO A 123 -1.34 -2.93 11.36
C PRO A 123 -1.09 -2.96 9.84
N LEU A 124 -0.97 -1.81 9.17
CA LEU A 124 -0.69 -1.75 7.74
C LEU A 124 0.67 -2.35 7.40
N VAL A 125 1.73 -1.96 8.12
CA VAL A 125 3.08 -2.50 7.90
C VAL A 125 3.12 -3.99 8.20
N MET A 126 2.42 -4.46 9.23
CA MET A 126 2.32 -5.89 9.53
C MET A 126 1.52 -6.66 8.49
N LEU A 127 0.54 -6.03 7.83
CA LEU A 127 -0.27 -6.63 6.78
C LEU A 127 0.52 -6.70 5.47
N THR A 128 1.21 -5.62 5.08
CA THR A 128 2.00 -5.56 3.85
C THR A 128 3.26 -6.40 3.90
N SER A 129 3.81 -6.65 5.09
CA SER A 129 4.92 -7.60 5.30
C SER A 129 4.47 -9.06 5.51
N SER A 130 3.17 -9.35 5.45
CA SER A 130 2.65 -10.69 5.72
C SER A 130 2.49 -11.52 4.45
N GLU A 131 3.21 -12.63 4.36
CA GLU A 131 3.03 -13.60 3.27
C GLU A 131 1.62 -14.20 3.26
N ARG A 132 0.99 -14.38 4.42
CA ARG A 132 -0.39 -14.90 4.51
C ARG A 132 -1.38 -13.96 3.84
N ALA A 133 -1.21 -12.66 4.02
CA ALA A 133 -2.07 -11.66 3.38
C ALA A 133 -1.87 -11.65 1.86
N GLY A 134 -0.61 -11.70 1.41
CA GLY A 134 -0.27 -11.85 -0.01
C GLY A 134 -0.84 -13.13 -0.62
N ALA A 135 -0.69 -14.27 0.06
CA ALA A 135 -1.22 -15.57 -0.38
C ALA A 135 -2.75 -15.56 -0.44
N TRP A 136 -3.43 -14.90 0.50
CA TRP A 136 -4.88 -14.74 0.48
C TRP A 136 -5.34 -13.91 -0.72
N LEU A 137 -4.71 -12.76 -0.98
CA LEU A 137 -5.02 -11.91 -2.14
C LEU A 137 -4.80 -12.67 -3.46
N ARG A 138 -3.68 -13.40 -3.57
CA ARG A 138 -3.37 -14.25 -4.73
C ARG A 138 -4.41 -15.35 -4.94
N ARG A 139 -4.87 -16.02 -3.88
CA ARG A 139 -5.93 -17.04 -3.96
C ARG A 139 -7.26 -16.46 -4.46
N HIS A 140 -7.56 -15.21 -4.15
CA HIS A 140 -8.76 -14.52 -4.63
C HIS A 140 -8.61 -13.91 -6.03
N GLY A 141 -7.44 -14.05 -6.66
CA GLY A 141 -7.17 -13.47 -7.97
C GLY A 141 -7.03 -11.95 -7.94
N LEU A 142 -6.68 -11.37 -6.79
CA LEU A 142 -6.54 -9.93 -6.57
C LEU A 142 -5.06 -9.53 -6.56
N LEU A 143 -4.78 -8.31 -7.05
CA LEU A 143 -3.44 -7.74 -7.19
C LEU A 143 -2.46 -8.61 -8.01
N LEU A 144 -2.99 -9.41 -8.93
CA LEU A 144 -2.18 -10.25 -9.81
C LEU A 144 -1.85 -9.53 -11.13
N VAL A 145 -0.65 -9.77 -11.62
CA VAL A 145 -0.18 -9.29 -12.93
C VAL A 145 -0.08 -10.49 -13.90
N PRO A 146 -0.40 -10.36 -15.22
CA PRO A 146 -0.46 -11.49 -16.15
C PRO A 146 0.81 -12.33 -16.24
N GLU A 147 1.96 -11.75 -15.92
CA GLU A 147 3.26 -12.41 -15.91
C GLU A 147 3.43 -13.38 -14.74
N GLU A 148 2.56 -13.33 -13.73
CA GLU A 148 2.63 -14.25 -12.60
C GLU A 148 2.38 -15.71 -13.02
N PRO A 149 3.13 -16.70 -12.46
CA PRO A 149 3.08 -18.09 -12.90
C PRO A 149 1.69 -18.73 -12.86
N ILE A 150 0.84 -18.29 -11.92
CA ILE A 150 -0.53 -18.79 -11.75
C ILE A 150 -1.42 -18.38 -12.92
N LEU A 151 -1.31 -17.13 -13.39
CA LEU A 151 -2.11 -16.63 -14.51
C LEU A 151 -1.54 -17.13 -15.85
N ARG A 152 -0.20 -17.25 -15.97
CA ARG A 152 0.42 -17.91 -17.12
C ARG A 152 -0.06 -19.35 -17.30
N ARG A 153 -0.07 -20.16 -16.24
CA ARG A 153 -0.59 -21.54 -16.30
C ARG A 153 -2.04 -21.60 -16.77
N ALA A 154 -2.91 -20.74 -16.24
CA ALA A 154 -4.31 -20.71 -16.65
C ALA A 154 -4.44 -20.34 -18.15
N ALA A 155 -3.67 -19.36 -18.62
CA ALA A 155 -3.66 -18.96 -20.02
C ALA A 155 -3.05 -20.03 -20.96
N ASP A 156 -2.06 -20.79 -20.49
CA ASP A 156 -1.46 -21.88 -21.25
C ASP A 156 -2.38 -23.11 -21.33
N LEU A 157 -3.16 -23.39 -20.29
CA LEU A 157 -4.17 -24.47 -20.29
C LEU A 157 -5.29 -24.22 -21.31
N ASP A 158 -5.72 -22.97 -21.49
CA ASP A 158 -6.72 -22.59 -22.50
C ASP A 158 -6.19 -22.65 -23.94
N ARG A 159 -4.86 -22.73 -24.12
CA ARG A 159 -4.20 -22.83 -25.44
C ARG A 159 -3.97 -24.26 -25.91
N VAL A 160 -4.19 -25.26 -25.05
CA VAL A 160 -4.07 -26.67 -25.44
C VAL A 160 -5.32 -27.05 -26.23
N PRO A 161 -5.22 -27.37 -27.54
CA PRO A 161 -6.38 -27.80 -28.32
C PRO A 161 -6.92 -29.10 -27.74
N ARG A 162 -8.21 -29.09 -27.35
CA ARG A 162 -8.92 -30.30 -26.92
C ARG A 162 -8.99 -31.24 -28.13
N ARG A 163 -8.17 -32.31 -28.10
CA ARG A 163 -8.29 -33.44 -29.03
C ARG A 163 -9.47 -34.32 -28.64
#